data_AF-A0A1Q7D9V9-F1
#
_entry.id   AF-A0A1Q7D9V9-F1
#
_cell.length_a   1.000
_cell.length_b   1.000
_cell.length_c   1.000
_cell.angle_alpha   90.00
_cell.angle_beta   90.00
_cell.angle_gamma   90.00
#
_symmetry.space_group_name_H-M   'P 1'
#
loop_
_entity.id
_entity.type
_entity.pdbx_description
1 polymer ?
#
loop_
_entity_poly.entity_id
_entity_poly.type
_entity_poly.pdbx_seq_one_letter_code
_entity_poly.pdbx_strand_id
1 'polypeptide(L)'
;MPEPANILVADDDPGLRESLERTLAREGYRVVVASDGQAALERLQGGGVDLVLTDLKMPGLSGIELLRAAKAIAPDVDVILLTAFGTIEEAVKAMKDGAYDFLTKPVQRAQLQRVIRQALERRDLIQQNRALQQRLDALLKQGDVIGASPAFRRMMTLVEQVADSSATVLIQGESGTGKELVARAIHERSPRRQGPCVAVNCAALPETLLESELFGYEKGAFTGAAGRKEGRFELADGGTLFLDEVADLSPVTQPKILRVLQEGEFERLGGTRPIRVDVRIVTATNQDLAQMVRDRRFREDLYYRLNVITITVPPLRERREDIRVLAEHFLRLYAAKNNRRLDGFTDDALRRLEGYSWPGNVRELENVIERGVVLARASLIDLADLPEEIAGATPLPEGVLSVRIGTPLAEVEQRLLEATLRATKNNKTLTAKLLGMGRRSGGGRRRPRSVVAGHPPGDQRLGAASARLLSVTLSPTFRSFSVAASPLNEWVCPSSPRSVTMPFLASMLVTVPSIFSGAAELGTAADGVSVFVCAGACPLQPIVAATRAATTANPIHVLFIVAS
;
A
#
# COMPACT_ATOMS: atom_id res chain seq x y z
N MET A 1 -34.94 -14.09 -23.98
CA MET A 1 -35.61 -12.88 -23.43
C MET A 1 -35.36 -12.89 -21.93
N PRO A 2 -35.30 -11.74 -21.24
CA PRO A 2 -35.33 -11.73 -19.77
C PRO A 2 -36.61 -12.41 -19.29
N GLU A 3 -36.58 -13.02 -18.11
CA GLU A 3 -37.82 -13.51 -17.49
C GLU A 3 -38.71 -12.34 -17.05
N PRO A 4 -40.04 -12.47 -17.15
CA PRO A 4 -40.96 -11.45 -16.69
C PRO A 4 -40.93 -11.36 -15.15
N ALA A 5 -40.56 -10.20 -14.63
CA ALA A 5 -40.43 -9.95 -13.20
C ALA A 5 -41.74 -10.22 -12.43
N ASN A 6 -41.60 -10.82 -11.24
CA ASN A 6 -42.67 -11.22 -10.35
C ASN A 6 -43.01 -10.09 -9.36
N ILE A 7 -44.18 -9.47 -9.54
CA ILE A 7 -44.65 -8.38 -8.68
C ILE A 7 -45.73 -8.90 -7.72
N LEU A 8 -45.46 -8.82 -6.42
CA LEU A 8 -46.44 -9.08 -5.37
C LEU A 8 -47.29 -7.82 -5.16
N VAL A 9 -48.62 -7.94 -5.22
CA VAL A 9 -49.58 -6.86 -4.98
C VAL A 9 -50.45 -7.22 -3.79
N ALA A 10 -50.34 -6.46 -2.70
CA ALA A 10 -51.14 -6.59 -1.48
C ALA A 10 -52.03 -5.35 -1.31
N ASP A 11 -53.35 -5.54 -1.36
CA ASP A 11 -54.32 -4.46 -1.22
C ASP A 11 -55.63 -5.12 -0.74
N ASP A 12 -56.38 -4.52 0.18
CA ASP A 12 -57.59 -5.14 0.74
C ASP A 12 -58.81 -4.94 -0.16
N ASP A 13 -58.85 -3.85 -0.94
CA ASP A 13 -59.83 -3.62 -2.01
C ASP A 13 -59.63 -4.61 -3.18
N PRO A 14 -60.57 -5.55 -3.42
CA PRO A 14 -60.46 -6.52 -4.51
C PRO A 14 -60.55 -5.88 -5.90
N GLY A 15 -61.26 -4.74 -6.03
CA GLY A 15 -61.41 -4.01 -7.29
C GLY A 15 -60.12 -3.29 -7.70
N LEU A 16 -59.43 -2.67 -6.73
CA LEU A 16 -58.11 -2.11 -6.97
C LEU A 16 -57.06 -3.20 -7.23
N ARG A 17 -57.10 -4.31 -6.48
CA ARG A 17 -56.21 -5.47 -6.68
C ARG A 17 -56.33 -6.04 -8.10
N GLU A 18 -57.54 -6.28 -8.59
CA GLU A 18 -57.78 -6.74 -9.97
C GLU A 18 -57.37 -5.68 -11.01
N SER A 19 -57.61 -4.39 -10.73
CA SER A 19 -57.22 -3.29 -11.62
C SER A 19 -55.69 -3.20 -11.79
N LEU A 20 -54.95 -3.34 -10.69
CA LEU A 20 -53.48 -3.39 -10.68
C LEU A 20 -52.97 -4.65 -11.41
N GLU A 21 -53.53 -5.82 -11.11
CA GLU A 21 -53.18 -7.08 -11.78
C GLU A 21 -53.36 -7.01 -13.30
N ARG A 22 -54.55 -6.61 -13.76
CA ARG A 22 -54.84 -6.42 -15.20
C ARG A 22 -53.95 -5.36 -15.85
N THR A 23 -53.51 -4.35 -15.09
CA THR A 23 -52.62 -3.29 -15.60
C THR A 23 -51.17 -3.76 -15.72
N LEU A 24 -50.65 -4.49 -14.73
CA LEU A 24 -49.26 -4.95 -14.71
C LEU A 24 -49.04 -6.16 -15.62
N ALA A 25 -50.00 -7.09 -15.70
CA ALA A 25 -49.94 -8.21 -16.65
C ALA A 25 -49.89 -7.75 -18.12
N ARG A 26 -50.55 -6.62 -18.45
CA ARG A 26 -50.50 -6.01 -19.79
C ARG A 26 -49.15 -5.39 -20.14
N GLU A 27 -48.33 -5.05 -19.16
CA GLU A 27 -46.96 -4.58 -19.36
C GLU A 27 -45.93 -5.73 -19.39
N GLY A 28 -46.40 -6.99 -19.27
CA GLY A 28 -45.57 -8.19 -19.33
C GLY A 28 -45.02 -8.67 -17.97
N TYR A 29 -45.47 -8.12 -16.84
CA TYR A 29 -45.08 -8.60 -15.52
C TYR A 29 -45.90 -9.84 -15.11
N ARG A 30 -45.27 -10.77 -14.36
CA ARG A 30 -46.00 -11.81 -13.62
C ARG A 30 -46.52 -11.16 -12.34
N VAL A 31 -47.82 -11.26 -12.05
CA VAL A 31 -48.43 -10.65 -10.87
C VAL A 31 -48.87 -11.73 -9.87
N VAL A 32 -48.66 -11.46 -8.59
CA VAL A 32 -49.07 -12.32 -7.47
C VAL A 32 -49.96 -11.49 -6.54
N VAL A 33 -51.25 -11.81 -6.45
CA VAL A 33 -52.25 -10.97 -5.75
C VAL A 33 -52.62 -11.48 -4.35
N ALA A 34 -52.28 -10.72 -3.31
CA ALA A 34 -52.57 -11.02 -1.90
C ALA A 34 -53.73 -10.16 -1.37
N SER A 35 -54.53 -10.73 -0.46
CA SER A 35 -55.73 -10.11 0.12
C SER A 35 -55.47 -9.16 1.28
N ASP A 36 -54.29 -9.29 1.89
CA ASP A 36 -53.92 -8.72 3.19
C ASP A 36 -52.40 -8.89 3.40
N GLY A 37 -51.85 -8.27 4.45
CA GLY A 37 -50.42 -8.33 4.72
C GLY A 37 -49.89 -9.70 5.16
N GLN A 38 -50.74 -10.58 5.70
CA GLN A 38 -50.33 -11.92 6.15
C GLN A 38 -50.18 -12.86 4.94
N ALA A 39 -51.18 -12.90 4.05
CA ALA A 39 -51.11 -13.60 2.78
C ALA A 39 -50.00 -13.07 1.86
N ALA A 40 -49.63 -11.79 1.99
CA ALA A 40 -48.48 -11.20 1.31
C ALA A 40 -47.14 -11.71 1.89
N LEU A 41 -47.02 -11.73 3.22
CA LEU A 41 -45.83 -12.21 3.92
C LEU A 41 -45.54 -13.69 3.64
N GLU A 42 -46.56 -14.56 3.65
CA GLU A 42 -46.43 -15.99 3.34
C GLU A 42 -45.92 -16.22 1.91
N ARG A 43 -46.40 -15.45 0.93
CA ARG A 43 -45.93 -15.55 -0.46
C ARG A 43 -44.53 -14.98 -0.65
N LEU A 44 -44.16 -13.95 0.13
CA LEU A 44 -42.79 -13.45 0.15
C LEU A 44 -41.80 -14.47 0.74
N GLN A 45 -42.22 -15.22 1.77
CA GLN A 45 -41.46 -16.36 2.31
C GLN A 45 -41.34 -17.53 1.33
N GLY A 46 -42.34 -17.73 0.46
CA GLY A 46 -42.26 -18.67 -0.67
C GLY A 46 -41.19 -18.32 -1.72
N GLY A 47 -40.66 -17.10 -1.69
CA GLY A 47 -39.57 -16.64 -2.54
C GLY A 47 -39.99 -16.25 -3.96
N GLY A 48 -39.01 -15.86 -4.77
CA GLY A 48 -39.22 -15.53 -6.19
C GLY A 48 -39.88 -14.17 -6.46
N VAL A 49 -40.21 -13.36 -5.45
CA VAL A 49 -40.74 -11.99 -5.63
C VAL A 49 -39.60 -11.02 -6.00
N ASP A 50 -39.82 -10.19 -7.01
CA ASP A 50 -38.86 -9.15 -7.43
C ASP A 50 -39.17 -7.77 -6.83
N LEU A 51 -40.45 -7.47 -6.67
CA LEU A 51 -40.98 -6.19 -6.20
C LEU A 51 -42.27 -6.39 -5.42
N VAL A 52 -42.47 -5.65 -4.33
CA VAL A 52 -43.74 -5.61 -3.59
C VAL A 52 -44.42 -4.25 -3.80
N LEU A 53 -45.71 -4.27 -4.16
CA LEU A 53 -46.63 -3.18 -3.94
C LEU A 53 -47.59 -3.56 -2.81
N THR A 54 -47.74 -2.67 -1.83
CA THR A 54 -48.63 -2.89 -0.69
C THR A 54 -49.39 -1.62 -0.33
N ASP A 55 -50.68 -1.69 0.01
CA ASP A 55 -51.33 -0.57 0.70
C ASP A 55 -50.72 -0.40 2.10
N LEU A 56 -50.63 0.85 2.55
CA LEU A 56 -50.12 1.24 3.85
C LEU A 56 -51.07 0.79 4.97
N LYS A 57 -52.37 0.79 4.71
CA LYS A 57 -53.43 0.39 5.66
C LYS A 57 -54.15 -0.85 5.10
N MET A 58 -54.03 -1.97 5.79
CA MET A 58 -54.71 -3.24 5.48
C MET A 58 -55.15 -3.88 6.80
N PRO A 59 -56.20 -4.73 6.82
CA PRO A 59 -56.60 -5.48 8.00
C PRO A 59 -55.53 -6.54 8.37
N GLY A 60 -55.34 -6.76 9.66
CA GLY A 60 -54.30 -7.65 10.17
C GLY A 60 -52.93 -6.97 10.18
N LEU A 61 -52.03 -7.39 9.28
CA LEU A 61 -50.65 -6.92 9.20
C LEU A 61 -50.56 -5.73 8.22
N SER A 62 -50.08 -4.58 8.70
CA SER A 62 -50.06 -3.33 7.92
C SER A 62 -48.94 -3.28 6.87
N GLY A 63 -49.05 -2.40 5.86
CA GLY A 63 -48.02 -2.25 4.83
C GLY A 63 -46.64 -1.83 5.38
N ILE A 64 -46.60 -1.13 6.51
CA ILE A 64 -45.35 -0.73 7.18
C ILE A 64 -44.72 -1.92 7.92
N GLU A 65 -45.53 -2.81 8.49
CA GLU A 65 -45.04 -4.05 9.10
C GLU A 65 -44.60 -5.04 8.01
N LEU A 66 -45.31 -5.11 6.88
CA LEU A 66 -44.92 -5.90 5.71
C LEU A 66 -43.60 -5.40 5.12
N LEU A 67 -43.40 -4.09 4.99
CA LEU A 67 -42.13 -3.48 4.59
C LEU A 67 -40.97 -3.95 5.49
N ARG A 68 -41.15 -3.88 6.81
CA ARG A 68 -40.12 -4.26 7.79
C ARG A 68 -39.82 -5.75 7.74
N ALA A 69 -40.85 -6.60 7.65
CA ALA A 69 -40.69 -8.04 7.47
C ALA A 69 -40.02 -8.38 6.13
N ALA A 70 -40.38 -7.69 5.05
CA ALA A 70 -39.79 -7.86 3.72
C ALA A 70 -38.30 -7.51 3.71
N LYS A 71 -37.89 -6.37 4.27
CA LYS A 71 -36.48 -6.00 4.37
C LYS A 71 -35.68 -6.88 5.35
N ALA A 72 -36.33 -7.57 6.29
CA ALA A 72 -35.68 -8.57 7.15
C ALA A 72 -35.50 -9.94 6.47
N ILE A 73 -36.45 -10.37 5.64
CA ILE A 73 -36.43 -11.67 4.95
C ILE A 73 -35.63 -11.61 3.64
N ALA A 74 -35.82 -10.53 2.87
CA ALA A 74 -35.22 -10.33 1.55
C ALA A 74 -34.85 -8.84 1.35
N PRO A 75 -33.70 -8.37 1.87
CA PRO A 75 -33.28 -6.97 1.81
C PRO A 75 -33.28 -6.35 0.39
N ASP A 76 -33.00 -7.20 -0.61
CA ASP A 76 -32.90 -6.85 -2.03
C ASP A 76 -34.24 -6.74 -2.77
N VAL A 77 -35.36 -7.06 -2.12
CA VAL A 77 -36.71 -6.85 -2.68
C VAL A 77 -37.14 -5.42 -2.38
N ASP A 78 -37.39 -4.63 -3.41
CA ASP A 78 -37.90 -3.27 -3.24
C ASP A 78 -39.41 -3.28 -2.97
N VAL A 79 -39.85 -2.30 -2.18
CA VAL A 79 -41.22 -2.21 -1.66
C VAL A 79 -41.74 -0.80 -1.94
N ILE A 80 -42.87 -0.71 -2.64
CA ILE A 80 -43.58 0.53 -2.94
C ILE A 80 -44.89 0.54 -2.15
N LEU A 81 -45.13 1.62 -1.40
CA LEU A 81 -46.34 1.78 -0.61
C LEU A 81 -47.42 2.54 -1.40
N LEU A 82 -48.63 2.02 -1.42
CA LEU A 82 -49.83 2.75 -1.83
C LEU A 82 -50.46 3.41 -0.58
N THR A 83 -51.15 4.54 -0.73
CA THR A 83 -51.92 5.15 0.38
C THR A 83 -53.02 6.09 -0.12
N ALA A 84 -54.23 6.01 0.45
CA ALA A 84 -55.32 6.95 0.14
C ALA A 84 -55.18 8.31 0.83
N PHE A 85 -54.63 8.34 2.05
CA PHE A 85 -54.41 9.53 2.85
C PHE A 85 -53.15 9.32 3.70
N GLY A 86 -51.98 9.58 3.11
CA GLY A 86 -50.70 9.59 3.81
C GLY A 86 -50.36 10.99 4.30
N THR A 87 -49.98 11.14 5.56
CA THR A 87 -49.28 12.36 5.98
C THR A 87 -47.85 12.34 5.44
N ILE A 88 -47.22 13.51 5.29
CA ILE A 88 -45.81 13.60 4.88
C ILE A 88 -44.91 12.84 5.89
N GLU A 89 -45.31 12.81 7.16
CA GLU A 89 -44.63 12.11 8.25
C GLU A 89 -44.68 10.58 8.09
N GLU A 90 -45.84 10.00 7.74
CA GLU A 90 -45.98 8.56 7.45
C GLU A 90 -45.07 8.15 6.26
N ALA A 91 -45.06 8.96 5.18
CA ALA A 91 -44.21 8.72 4.02
C ALA A 91 -42.71 8.82 4.35
N VAL A 92 -42.27 9.87 5.07
CA VAL A 92 -40.87 10.03 5.51
C VAL A 92 -40.44 8.90 6.45
N LYS A 93 -41.35 8.38 7.29
CA LYS A 93 -41.09 7.21 8.14
C LYS A 93 -40.93 5.93 7.33
N ALA A 94 -41.79 5.68 6.34
CA ALA A 94 -41.68 4.53 5.45
C ALA A 94 -40.36 4.52 4.65
N MET A 95 -39.92 5.67 4.15
CA MET A 95 -38.63 5.79 3.47
C MET A 95 -37.44 5.51 4.40
N LYS A 96 -37.53 5.88 5.69
CA LYS A 96 -36.52 5.52 6.71
C LYS A 96 -36.53 4.03 7.07
N ASP A 97 -37.71 3.41 7.07
CA ASP A 97 -37.90 1.97 7.28
C ASP A 97 -37.53 1.12 6.03
N GLY A 98 -37.07 1.75 4.94
CA GLY A 98 -36.48 1.08 3.77
C GLY A 98 -37.39 0.93 2.55
N ALA A 99 -38.50 1.68 2.46
CA ALA A 99 -39.31 1.73 1.24
C ALA A 99 -38.53 2.31 0.04
N TYR A 100 -38.87 1.88 -1.17
CA TYR A 100 -38.28 2.39 -2.41
C TYR A 100 -38.91 3.73 -2.81
N ASP A 101 -40.25 3.82 -2.77
CA ASP A 101 -41.05 5.01 -3.08
C ASP A 101 -42.48 4.83 -2.51
N PHE A 102 -43.32 5.85 -2.58
CA PHE A 102 -44.73 5.78 -2.21
C PHE A 102 -45.64 6.47 -3.26
N LEU A 103 -46.86 5.95 -3.42
CA LEU A 103 -47.84 6.41 -4.40
C LEU A 103 -49.18 6.70 -3.72
N THR A 104 -49.78 7.84 -4.03
CA THR A 104 -51.13 8.17 -3.57
C THR A 104 -52.21 7.50 -4.42
N LYS A 105 -53.23 6.93 -3.78
CA LYS A 105 -54.48 6.49 -4.43
C LYS A 105 -55.32 7.76 -4.70
N PRO A 106 -55.98 7.93 -5.87
CA PRO A 106 -56.04 7.00 -7.01
C PRO A 106 -54.73 6.99 -7.82
N VAL A 107 -54.18 5.80 -8.01
CA VAL A 107 -52.85 5.60 -8.59
C VAL A 107 -52.88 5.83 -10.11
N GLN A 108 -52.11 6.81 -10.60
CA GLN A 108 -52.00 7.07 -12.03
C GLN A 108 -51.12 6.02 -12.73
N ARG A 109 -51.65 5.35 -13.77
CA ARG A 109 -50.94 4.29 -14.52
C ARG A 109 -49.54 4.69 -14.97
N ALA A 110 -49.37 5.89 -15.51
CA ALA A 110 -48.07 6.38 -15.98
C ALA A 110 -47.05 6.58 -14.84
N GLN A 111 -47.50 7.01 -13.66
CA GLN A 111 -46.65 7.17 -12.47
C GLN A 111 -46.24 5.80 -11.91
N LEU A 112 -47.21 4.88 -11.77
CA LEU A 112 -47.00 3.49 -11.36
C LEU A 112 -45.95 2.79 -12.22
N GLN A 113 -46.12 2.84 -13.55
CA GLN A 113 -45.21 2.24 -14.52
C GLN A 113 -43.80 2.82 -14.46
N ARG A 114 -43.69 4.14 -14.25
CA ARG A 114 -42.39 4.81 -14.08
C ARG A 114 -41.66 4.28 -12.83
N VAL A 115 -42.31 4.28 -11.67
CA VAL A 115 -41.69 3.87 -10.41
C VAL A 115 -41.31 2.38 -10.42
N ILE A 116 -42.21 1.50 -10.90
CA ILE A 116 -41.93 0.06 -11.06
C ILE A 116 -40.71 -0.17 -11.97
N ARG A 117 -40.63 0.53 -13.11
CA ARG A 117 -39.49 0.42 -14.03
C ARG A 117 -38.19 0.85 -13.37
N GLN A 118 -38.18 1.98 -12.66
CA GLN A 118 -36.98 2.49 -12.00
C GLN A 118 -36.54 1.62 -10.80
N ALA A 119 -37.46 0.91 -10.14
CA ALA A 119 -37.12 -0.08 -9.11
C ALA A 119 -36.48 -1.33 -9.71
N LEU A 120 -37.09 -1.91 -10.76
CA LEU A 120 -36.57 -3.09 -11.45
C LEU A 120 -35.22 -2.80 -12.15
N GLU A 121 -35.06 -1.62 -12.77
CA GLU A 121 -33.78 -1.20 -13.38
C GLU A 121 -32.66 -1.07 -12.32
N ARG A 122 -32.97 -0.53 -11.13
CA ARG A 122 -32.03 -0.50 -10.00
C ARG A 122 -31.66 -1.90 -9.52
N ARG A 123 -32.65 -2.80 -9.39
CA ARG A 123 -32.46 -4.21 -9.02
C ARG A 123 -31.55 -4.91 -10.02
N ASP A 124 -31.82 -4.78 -11.31
CA ASP A 124 -31.02 -5.35 -12.39
C ASP A 124 -29.57 -4.84 -12.37
N LEU A 125 -29.37 -3.53 -12.19
CA LEU A 125 -28.01 -2.95 -12.07
C LEU A 125 -27.26 -3.48 -10.84
N ILE A 126 -27.92 -3.66 -9.69
CA ILE A 126 -27.31 -4.24 -8.49
C ILE A 126 -27.00 -5.73 -8.69
N GLN A 127 -27.91 -6.50 -9.29
CA GLN A 127 -27.68 -7.92 -9.58
C GLN A 127 -26.58 -8.13 -10.63
N GLN A 128 -26.54 -7.31 -11.69
CA GLN A 128 -25.46 -7.32 -12.67
C GLN A 128 -24.12 -6.94 -12.04
N ASN A 129 -24.08 -5.93 -11.16
CA ASN A 129 -22.87 -5.55 -10.44
C ASN A 129 -22.37 -6.71 -9.56
N ARG A 130 -23.26 -7.32 -8.76
CA ARG A 130 -22.93 -8.51 -7.94
C ARG A 130 -22.51 -9.71 -8.80
N ALA A 131 -23.14 -9.97 -9.93
CA ALA A 131 -22.78 -11.06 -10.84
C ALA A 131 -21.41 -10.82 -11.50
N LEU A 132 -21.09 -9.57 -11.86
CA LEU A 132 -19.77 -9.17 -12.35
C LEU A 132 -18.71 -9.28 -11.25
N GLN A 133 -19.01 -8.83 -10.03
CA GLN A 133 -18.15 -9.01 -8.85
C GLN A 133 -17.92 -10.48 -8.53
N GLN A 134 -18.96 -11.33 -8.55
CA GLN A 134 -18.84 -12.77 -8.32
C GLN A 134 -18.08 -13.47 -9.44
N ARG A 135 -18.23 -13.04 -10.69
CA ARG A 135 -17.47 -13.57 -11.84
C ARG A 135 -16.00 -13.14 -11.78
N LEU A 136 -15.73 -11.92 -11.30
CA LEU A 136 -14.38 -11.43 -11.01
C LEU A 136 -13.76 -12.22 -9.84
N ASP A 137 -14.43 -12.33 -8.69
CA ASP A 137 -14.02 -13.17 -7.55
C ASP A 137 -13.86 -14.66 -7.93
N ALA A 138 -14.59 -15.16 -8.93
CA ALA A 138 -14.46 -16.54 -9.43
C ALA A 138 -13.23 -16.72 -10.35
N LEU A 139 -12.86 -15.71 -11.13
CA LEU A 139 -11.60 -15.68 -11.87
C LEU A 139 -10.41 -15.55 -10.90
N LEU A 140 -10.49 -14.60 -9.95
CA LEU A 140 -9.49 -14.35 -8.92
C LEU A 140 -9.25 -15.56 -7.99
N LYS A 141 -10.19 -16.51 -7.90
CA LYS A 141 -10.05 -17.75 -7.10
C LYS A 141 -9.05 -18.76 -7.68
N GLN A 142 -8.50 -18.54 -8.88
CA GLN A 142 -7.46 -19.39 -9.46
C GLN A 142 -6.06 -18.78 -9.24
N GLY A 143 -5.66 -18.64 -7.97
CA GLY A 143 -4.31 -18.23 -7.55
C GLY A 143 -3.92 -16.79 -7.93
N ASP A 144 -4.89 -15.96 -8.33
CA ASP A 144 -4.62 -14.83 -9.21
C ASP A 144 -4.14 -13.58 -8.47
N VAL A 145 -3.31 -12.79 -9.16
CA VAL A 145 -2.58 -11.67 -8.53
C VAL A 145 -3.51 -10.46 -8.39
N ILE A 146 -3.78 -10.03 -7.16
CA ILE A 146 -4.77 -8.98 -6.86
C ILE A 146 -4.17 -7.57 -7.04
N GLY A 147 -4.79 -6.78 -7.91
CA GLY A 147 -4.55 -5.34 -8.05
C GLY A 147 -5.42 -4.69 -9.12
N ALA A 148 -5.83 -3.45 -8.88
CA ALA A 148 -6.60 -2.61 -9.79
C ALA A 148 -5.80 -1.40 -10.31
N SER A 149 -4.66 -1.06 -9.71
CA SER A 149 -3.90 0.16 -9.97
C SER A 149 -3.27 0.23 -11.37
N PRO A 150 -3.06 1.43 -11.96
CA PRO A 150 -2.41 1.58 -13.27
C PRO A 150 -0.98 1.01 -13.32
N ALA A 151 -0.25 1.02 -12.20
CA ALA A 151 1.08 0.42 -12.13
C ALA A 151 1.01 -1.11 -12.22
N PHE A 152 0.09 -1.70 -11.46
CA PHE A 152 -0.16 -3.14 -11.47
C PHE A 152 -0.64 -3.64 -12.83
N ARG A 153 -1.59 -2.95 -13.49
CA ARG A 153 -2.06 -3.34 -14.83
C ARG A 153 -0.95 -3.36 -15.87
N ARG A 154 -0.04 -2.38 -15.88
CA ARG A 154 1.12 -2.37 -16.79
C ARG A 154 2.06 -3.55 -16.56
N MET A 155 2.29 -3.93 -15.30
CA MET A 155 3.07 -5.13 -14.95
C MET A 155 2.37 -6.41 -15.45
N MET A 156 1.05 -6.52 -15.28
CA MET A 156 0.30 -7.71 -15.74
C MET A 156 0.25 -7.83 -17.27
N THR A 157 0.12 -6.73 -18.03
CA THR A 157 0.24 -6.77 -19.50
C THR A 157 1.63 -7.24 -19.96
N LEU A 158 2.69 -6.88 -19.22
CA LEU A 158 4.03 -7.41 -19.48
C LEU A 158 4.13 -8.91 -19.12
N VAL A 159 3.54 -9.35 -18.01
CA VAL A 159 3.44 -10.77 -17.63
C VAL A 159 2.75 -11.58 -18.74
N GLU A 160 1.64 -11.09 -19.30
CA GLU A 160 0.90 -11.71 -20.40
C GLU A 160 1.78 -11.84 -21.66
N GLN A 161 2.42 -10.75 -22.10
CA GLN A 161 3.34 -10.74 -23.25
C GLN A 161 4.55 -11.67 -23.09
N VAL A 162 4.98 -11.89 -21.84
CA VAL A 162 6.16 -12.68 -21.51
C VAL A 162 5.81 -14.15 -21.23
N ALA A 163 4.56 -14.46 -20.87
CA ALA A 163 4.11 -15.82 -20.58
C ALA A 163 4.29 -16.78 -21.77
N ASP A 164 3.99 -16.34 -22.99
CA ASP A 164 4.13 -17.14 -24.22
C ASP A 164 5.59 -17.39 -24.65
N SER A 165 6.55 -16.61 -24.13
CA SER A 165 7.97 -16.76 -24.46
C SER A 165 8.63 -17.89 -23.66
N SER A 166 9.65 -18.54 -24.23
CA SER A 166 10.54 -19.45 -23.49
C SER A 166 11.66 -18.73 -22.72
N ALA A 167 11.81 -17.42 -22.90
CA ALA A 167 12.90 -16.63 -22.33
C ALA A 167 12.90 -16.60 -20.79
N THR A 168 14.12 -16.52 -20.23
CA THR A 168 14.37 -16.30 -18.80
C THR A 168 13.78 -14.97 -18.34
N VAL A 169 13.13 -14.98 -17.18
CA VAL A 169 12.53 -13.76 -16.58
C VAL A 169 13.21 -13.44 -15.24
N LEU A 170 13.56 -12.17 -15.04
CA LEU A 170 14.06 -11.62 -13.79
C LEU A 170 13.02 -10.70 -13.15
N ILE A 171 12.42 -11.15 -12.06
CA ILE A 171 11.40 -10.43 -11.30
C ILE A 171 12.10 -9.61 -10.20
N GLN A 172 12.13 -8.30 -10.35
CA GLN A 172 12.74 -7.39 -9.37
C GLN A 172 11.67 -6.76 -8.48
N GLY A 173 11.86 -6.78 -7.17
CA GLY A 173 10.93 -6.13 -6.25
C GLY A 173 11.29 -6.31 -4.79
N GLU A 174 10.89 -5.33 -3.98
CA GLU A 174 11.08 -5.35 -2.52
C GLU A 174 10.48 -6.61 -1.88
N SER A 175 10.96 -6.96 -0.68
CA SER A 175 10.38 -8.08 0.07
C SER A 175 8.89 -7.85 0.34
N GLY A 176 8.11 -8.92 0.30
CA GLY A 176 6.66 -8.88 0.50
C GLY A 176 5.84 -8.26 -0.66
N THR A 177 6.43 -7.92 -1.80
CA THR A 177 5.69 -7.33 -2.95
C THR A 177 4.82 -8.32 -3.74
N GLY A 178 5.05 -9.63 -3.59
CA GLY A 178 4.35 -10.69 -4.32
C GLY A 178 5.12 -11.31 -5.49
N LYS A 179 6.46 -11.23 -5.51
CA LYS A 179 7.32 -11.78 -6.58
C LYS A 179 6.98 -13.24 -6.98
N GLU A 180 6.72 -14.09 -5.99
CA GLU A 180 6.34 -15.50 -6.18
C GLU A 180 4.98 -15.65 -6.90
N LEU A 181 3.99 -14.81 -6.57
CA LEU A 181 2.69 -14.80 -7.25
C LEU A 181 2.85 -14.34 -8.71
N VAL A 182 3.75 -13.39 -8.99
CA VAL A 182 4.08 -12.98 -10.36
C VAL A 182 4.79 -14.11 -11.12
N ALA A 183 5.71 -14.84 -10.50
CA ALA A 183 6.38 -15.99 -11.11
C ALA A 183 5.38 -17.11 -11.46
N ARG A 184 4.47 -17.42 -10.53
CA ARG A 184 3.37 -18.37 -10.73
C ARG A 184 2.43 -17.92 -11.84
N ALA A 185 2.05 -16.64 -11.87
CA ALA A 185 1.19 -16.07 -12.90
C ALA A 185 1.79 -16.16 -14.32
N ILE A 186 3.12 -16.04 -14.46
CA ILE A 186 3.84 -16.30 -15.72
C ILE A 186 3.70 -17.78 -16.12
N HIS A 187 3.93 -18.71 -15.18
CA HIS A 187 3.84 -20.15 -15.47
C HIS A 187 2.40 -20.56 -15.89
N GLU A 188 1.38 -20.19 -15.12
CA GLU A 188 -0.02 -20.58 -15.36
C GLU A 188 -0.59 -20.00 -16.67
N ARG A 189 -0.06 -18.86 -17.12
CA ARG A 189 -0.40 -18.24 -18.42
C ARG A 189 0.45 -18.79 -19.59
N SER A 190 1.53 -19.53 -19.33
CA SER A 190 2.45 -20.01 -20.38
C SER A 190 1.99 -21.30 -21.08
N PRO A 191 2.59 -21.65 -22.23
CA PRO A 191 2.45 -22.97 -22.85
C PRO A 191 2.80 -24.15 -21.93
N ARG A 192 3.62 -23.92 -20.88
CA ARG A 192 4.08 -24.95 -19.93
C ARG A 192 3.20 -25.12 -18.69
N ARG A 193 2.05 -24.45 -18.61
CA ARG A 193 1.06 -24.50 -17.50
C ARG A 193 0.51 -25.90 -17.12
N GLN A 194 0.82 -26.94 -17.88
CA GLN A 194 0.48 -28.34 -17.57
C GLN A 194 1.68 -29.14 -17.01
N GLY A 195 2.90 -28.61 -17.15
CA GLY A 195 4.10 -29.18 -16.55
C GLY A 195 4.31 -28.72 -15.10
N PRO A 196 5.34 -29.22 -14.41
CA PRO A 196 5.62 -28.85 -13.03
C PRO A 196 6.02 -27.37 -12.88
N CYS A 197 5.57 -26.73 -11.80
CA CYS A 197 6.05 -25.43 -11.35
C CYS A 197 6.78 -25.61 -10.02
N VAL A 198 8.10 -25.71 -10.05
CA VAL A 198 8.93 -25.97 -8.87
C VAL A 198 9.48 -24.65 -8.33
N ALA A 199 9.18 -24.31 -7.08
CA ALA A 199 9.80 -23.18 -6.39
C ALA A 199 10.99 -23.61 -5.53
N VAL A 200 12.03 -22.78 -5.50
CA VAL A 200 13.20 -22.87 -4.61
C VAL A 200 13.56 -21.45 -4.16
N ASN A 201 13.62 -21.20 -2.86
CA ASN A 201 14.15 -19.95 -2.32
C ASN A 201 15.62 -20.19 -1.93
N CYS A 202 16.53 -19.42 -2.52
CA CYS A 202 17.97 -19.58 -2.36
C CYS A 202 18.47 -19.14 -0.97
N ALA A 203 17.83 -18.12 -0.37
CA ALA A 203 18.20 -17.59 0.95
C ALA A 203 17.74 -18.48 2.13
N ALA A 204 16.76 -19.36 1.90
CA ALA A 204 16.19 -20.23 2.93
C ALA A 204 17.03 -21.50 3.24
N LEU A 205 18.08 -21.77 2.46
CA LEU A 205 18.89 -23.00 2.56
C LEU A 205 20.38 -22.68 2.74
N PRO A 206 21.10 -23.38 3.64
CA PRO A 206 22.56 -23.38 3.66
C PRO A 206 23.15 -23.80 2.31
N GLU A 207 24.26 -23.20 1.90
CA GLU A 207 24.91 -23.41 0.58
C GLU A 207 25.05 -24.89 0.18
N THR A 208 25.55 -25.73 1.10
CA THR A 208 25.76 -27.17 0.86
C THR A 208 24.44 -27.93 0.64
N LEU A 209 23.35 -27.49 1.26
CA LEU A 209 22.02 -28.06 1.04
C LEU A 209 21.38 -27.50 -0.23
N LEU A 210 21.58 -26.22 -0.54
CA LEU A 210 21.07 -25.57 -1.75
C LEU A 210 21.58 -26.26 -3.03
N GLU A 211 22.87 -26.58 -3.12
CA GLU A 211 23.38 -27.36 -4.25
C GLU A 211 22.74 -28.76 -4.33
N SER A 212 22.59 -29.43 -3.18
CA SER A 212 22.03 -30.79 -3.10
C SER A 212 20.54 -30.86 -3.41
N GLU A 213 19.79 -29.79 -3.16
CA GLU A 213 18.41 -29.62 -3.60
C GLU A 213 18.36 -29.30 -5.09
N LEU A 214 19.11 -28.32 -5.59
CA LEU A 214 19.05 -27.89 -6.99
C LEU A 214 19.42 -29.02 -7.96
N PHE A 215 20.60 -29.62 -7.77
CA PHE A 215 21.20 -30.57 -8.72
C PHE A 215 21.01 -32.04 -8.33
N GLY A 216 20.49 -32.33 -7.14
CA GLY A 216 20.41 -33.69 -6.61
C GLY A 216 21.79 -34.27 -6.28
N TYR A 217 21.82 -35.52 -5.83
CA TYR A 217 23.05 -36.21 -5.45
C TYR A 217 23.00 -37.71 -5.67
N GLU A 218 24.17 -38.30 -5.88
CA GLU A 218 24.37 -39.75 -5.91
C GLU A 218 24.83 -40.29 -4.54
N LYS A 219 24.69 -41.60 -4.36
CA LYS A 219 25.05 -42.27 -3.10
C LYS A 219 26.54 -42.07 -2.79
N GLY A 220 26.84 -41.54 -1.61
CA GLY A 220 28.20 -41.25 -1.16
C GLY A 220 28.77 -39.89 -1.58
N ALA A 221 27.99 -39.01 -2.21
CA ALA A 221 28.43 -37.67 -2.61
C ALA A 221 28.94 -36.78 -1.45
N PHE A 222 28.44 -37.00 -0.24
CA PHE A 222 28.87 -36.34 0.99
C PHE A 222 28.56 -37.21 2.22
N THR A 223 29.09 -36.84 3.38
CA THR A 223 28.83 -37.51 4.67
C THR A 223 27.35 -37.41 5.04
N GLY A 224 26.60 -38.52 4.84
CA GLY A 224 25.15 -38.58 5.04
C GLY A 224 24.36 -38.95 3.77
N ALA A 225 24.98 -38.95 2.58
CA ALA A 225 24.34 -39.31 1.32
C ALA A 225 24.11 -40.84 1.20
N ALA A 226 23.18 -41.38 1.99
CA ALA A 226 22.90 -42.81 2.11
C ALA A 226 22.32 -43.47 0.84
N GLY A 227 21.70 -42.67 -0.03
CA GLY A 227 21.10 -43.08 -1.29
C GLY A 227 21.20 -42.00 -2.37
N ARG A 228 20.49 -42.22 -3.48
CA ARG A 228 20.35 -41.28 -4.60
C ARG A 228 19.16 -40.35 -4.37
N LYS A 229 19.29 -39.05 -4.68
CA LYS A 229 18.19 -38.07 -4.67
C LYS A 229 18.12 -37.31 -5.99
N GLU A 230 16.91 -36.98 -6.43
CA GLU A 230 16.66 -36.12 -7.60
C GLU A 230 16.69 -34.63 -7.25
N GLY A 231 17.23 -33.82 -8.17
CA GLY A 231 17.34 -32.38 -8.04
C GLY A 231 16.09 -31.63 -8.48
N ARG A 232 15.94 -30.39 -8.02
CA ARG A 232 14.85 -29.47 -8.40
C ARG A 232 14.83 -29.19 -9.90
N PHE A 233 15.98 -29.26 -10.59
CA PHE A 233 16.04 -29.22 -12.05
C PHE A 233 15.41 -30.44 -12.73
N GLU A 234 15.54 -31.65 -12.16
CA GLU A 234 14.89 -32.87 -12.68
C GLU A 234 13.39 -32.85 -12.41
N LEU A 235 12.99 -32.41 -11.20
CA LEU A 235 11.59 -32.27 -10.81
C LEU A 235 10.84 -31.14 -11.57
N ALA A 236 11.56 -30.27 -12.28
CA ALA A 236 11.01 -29.18 -13.07
C ALA A 236 11.02 -29.45 -14.60
N ASP A 237 11.44 -30.64 -15.03
CA ASP A 237 11.57 -30.99 -16.46
C ASP A 237 10.23 -30.87 -17.22
N GLY A 238 10.29 -30.36 -18.45
CA GLY A 238 9.14 -29.94 -19.25
C GLY A 238 8.36 -28.73 -18.69
N GLY A 239 8.71 -28.23 -17.50
CA GLY A 239 7.96 -27.24 -16.74
C GLY A 239 8.70 -25.92 -16.52
N THR A 240 8.59 -25.38 -15.31
CA THR A 240 9.19 -24.11 -14.89
C THR A 240 9.85 -24.26 -13.51
N LEU A 241 11.09 -23.79 -13.38
CA LEU A 241 11.80 -23.66 -12.11
C LEU A 241 11.83 -22.18 -11.72
N PHE A 242 11.26 -21.86 -10.57
CA PHE A 242 11.30 -20.54 -9.95
C PHE A 242 12.39 -20.48 -8.88
N LEU A 243 13.39 -19.60 -9.09
CA LEU A 243 14.48 -19.34 -8.17
C LEU A 243 14.26 -17.99 -7.46
N ASP A 244 13.77 -18.02 -6.23
CA ASP A 244 13.55 -16.83 -5.40
C ASP A 244 14.81 -16.40 -4.64
N GLU A 245 14.96 -15.10 -4.48
CA GLU A 245 16.16 -14.41 -3.98
C GLU A 245 17.48 -14.92 -4.60
N VAL A 246 17.53 -14.93 -5.94
CA VAL A 246 18.66 -15.38 -6.76
C VAL A 246 19.97 -14.63 -6.50
N ALA A 247 19.91 -13.47 -5.84
CA ALA A 247 21.07 -12.71 -5.37
C ALA A 247 21.93 -13.48 -4.35
N ASP A 248 21.32 -14.34 -3.54
CA ASP A 248 21.99 -15.07 -2.45
C ASP A 248 22.57 -16.42 -2.91
N LEU A 249 22.64 -16.66 -4.23
CA LEU A 249 23.39 -17.77 -4.82
C LEU A 249 24.89 -17.67 -4.52
N SER A 250 25.48 -18.73 -3.96
CA SER A 250 26.91 -18.76 -3.69
C SER A 250 27.78 -18.71 -4.96
N PRO A 251 29.02 -18.21 -4.89
CA PRO A 251 29.95 -18.18 -6.03
C PRO A 251 30.26 -19.55 -6.65
N VAL A 252 30.04 -20.65 -5.91
CA VAL A 252 30.22 -22.04 -6.37
C VAL A 252 28.97 -22.54 -7.13
N THR A 253 27.77 -22.15 -6.68
CA THR A 253 26.50 -22.48 -7.32
C THR A 253 26.29 -21.71 -8.63
N GLN A 254 26.70 -20.44 -8.68
CA GLN A 254 26.53 -19.55 -9.86
C GLN A 254 27.03 -20.16 -11.20
N PRO A 255 28.26 -20.70 -11.34
CA PRO A 255 28.71 -21.32 -12.59
C PRO A 255 27.96 -22.61 -12.96
N LYS A 256 27.44 -23.36 -11.98
CA LYS A 256 26.64 -24.57 -12.25
C LYS A 256 25.30 -24.18 -12.88
N ILE A 257 24.63 -23.16 -12.34
CA ILE A 257 23.39 -22.61 -12.91
C ILE A 257 23.63 -21.99 -14.30
N LEU A 258 24.76 -21.30 -14.49
CA LEU A 258 25.16 -20.78 -15.80
C LEU A 258 25.26 -21.88 -16.86
N ARG A 259 25.79 -23.06 -16.50
CA ARG A 259 25.87 -24.21 -17.42
C ARG A 259 24.50 -24.71 -17.84
N VAL A 260 23.54 -24.84 -16.91
CA VAL A 260 22.16 -25.25 -17.25
C VAL A 260 21.50 -24.23 -18.19
N LEU A 261 21.71 -22.92 -17.95
CA LEU A 261 21.20 -21.81 -18.78
C LEU A 261 21.84 -21.71 -20.17
N GLN A 262 22.89 -22.49 -20.46
CA GLN A 262 23.60 -22.47 -21.75
C GLN A 262 23.52 -23.80 -22.50
N GLU A 263 23.67 -24.92 -21.79
CA GLU A 263 23.74 -26.27 -22.37
C GLU A 263 22.42 -27.05 -22.23
N GLY A 264 21.55 -26.68 -21.28
CA GLY A 264 20.42 -27.52 -20.85
C GLY A 264 20.86 -28.75 -20.05
N GLU A 265 22.12 -28.77 -19.57
CA GLU A 265 22.76 -29.92 -18.93
C GLU A 265 23.39 -29.58 -17.58
N PHE A 266 23.37 -30.55 -16.66
CA PHE A 266 24.14 -30.52 -15.41
C PHE A 266 24.55 -31.92 -14.96
N GLU A 267 25.40 -31.98 -13.94
CA GLU A 267 25.81 -33.20 -13.26
C GLU A 267 25.37 -33.13 -11.78
N ARG A 268 24.90 -34.25 -11.24
CA ARG A 268 24.51 -34.39 -9.83
C ARG A 268 25.74 -34.33 -8.92
N LEU A 269 25.58 -33.93 -7.66
CA LEU A 269 26.68 -34.00 -6.69
C LEU A 269 27.18 -35.45 -6.55
N GLY A 270 28.49 -35.65 -6.69
CA GLY A 270 29.13 -36.97 -6.67
C GLY A 270 28.93 -37.81 -7.94
N GLY A 271 28.18 -37.33 -8.93
CA GLY A 271 28.01 -37.98 -10.22
C GLY A 271 28.92 -37.39 -11.31
N THR A 272 29.19 -38.16 -12.36
CA THR A 272 29.94 -37.75 -13.56
C THR A 272 29.14 -37.91 -14.85
N ARG A 273 27.85 -38.25 -14.74
CA ARG A 273 26.93 -38.40 -15.87
C ARG A 273 26.15 -37.09 -16.06
N PRO A 274 26.22 -36.45 -17.24
CA PRO A 274 25.38 -35.30 -17.52
C PRO A 274 23.91 -35.72 -17.70
N ILE A 275 23.02 -34.80 -17.31
CA ILE A 275 21.56 -34.94 -17.35
C ILE A 275 21.01 -33.75 -18.12
N ARG A 276 20.29 -34.03 -19.20
CA ARG A 276 19.52 -33.03 -19.97
C ARG A 276 18.18 -32.79 -19.31
N VAL A 277 17.78 -31.53 -19.20
CA VAL A 277 16.44 -31.10 -18.80
C VAL A 277 15.99 -29.92 -19.65
N ASP A 278 14.71 -29.87 -20.00
CA ASP A 278 14.09 -28.71 -20.65
C ASP A 278 13.23 -27.95 -19.64
N VAL A 279 13.81 -26.93 -19.00
CA VAL A 279 13.18 -26.16 -17.92
C VAL A 279 13.16 -24.68 -18.25
N ARG A 280 11.98 -24.04 -18.20
CA ARG A 280 11.91 -22.58 -18.21
C ARG A 280 12.37 -22.03 -16.87
N ILE A 281 13.34 -21.11 -16.87
CA ILE A 281 13.81 -20.47 -15.64
C ILE A 281 13.10 -19.13 -15.43
N VAL A 282 12.50 -18.97 -14.25
CA VAL A 282 12.03 -17.68 -13.73
C VAL A 282 12.81 -17.39 -12.45
N THR A 283 13.26 -16.16 -12.27
CA THR A 283 14.08 -15.77 -11.11
C THR A 283 13.51 -14.54 -10.43
N ALA A 284 13.75 -14.39 -9.14
CA ALA A 284 13.35 -13.21 -8.38
C ALA A 284 14.49 -12.68 -7.49
N THR A 285 14.47 -11.36 -7.24
CA THR A 285 15.45 -10.70 -6.34
C THR A 285 14.85 -9.45 -5.69
N ASN A 286 15.23 -9.18 -4.44
CA ASN A 286 15.11 -7.88 -3.77
C ASN A 286 16.39 -7.01 -3.87
N GLN A 287 17.53 -7.60 -4.25
CA GLN A 287 18.84 -6.94 -4.35
C GLN A 287 19.16 -6.49 -5.78
N ASP A 288 19.91 -5.39 -5.93
CA ASP A 288 20.42 -4.92 -7.23
C ASP A 288 21.60 -5.78 -7.71
N LEU A 289 21.31 -6.76 -8.57
CA LEU A 289 22.32 -7.62 -9.19
C LEU A 289 23.36 -6.82 -10.00
N ALA A 290 23.01 -5.68 -10.60
CA ALA A 290 23.96 -4.88 -11.37
C ALA A 290 24.94 -4.10 -10.46
N GLN A 291 24.58 -3.85 -9.19
CA GLN A 291 25.54 -3.44 -8.16
C GLN A 291 26.39 -4.64 -7.70
N MET A 292 25.79 -5.80 -7.45
CA MET A 292 26.53 -7.00 -7.02
C MET A 292 27.56 -7.50 -8.03
N VAL A 293 27.33 -7.31 -9.33
CA VAL A 293 28.32 -7.56 -10.40
C VAL A 293 29.50 -6.58 -10.31
N ARG A 294 29.22 -5.28 -10.12
CA ARG A 294 30.27 -4.24 -9.90
C ARG A 294 31.10 -4.52 -8.65
N ASP A 295 30.45 -5.04 -7.60
CA ASP A 295 31.09 -5.45 -6.33
C ASP A 295 31.76 -6.85 -6.40
N ARG A 296 31.74 -7.51 -7.57
CA ARG A 296 32.26 -8.87 -7.81
C ARG A 296 31.66 -9.98 -6.91
N ARG A 297 30.49 -9.73 -6.31
CA ARG A 297 29.72 -10.73 -5.53
C ARG A 297 28.86 -11.63 -6.42
N PHE A 298 28.49 -11.17 -7.60
CA PHE A 298 27.71 -11.91 -8.58
C PHE A 298 28.44 -11.93 -9.93
N ARG A 299 28.38 -13.05 -10.67
CA ARG A 299 29.04 -13.17 -11.98
C ARG A 299 28.30 -12.41 -13.07
N GLU A 300 29.06 -11.67 -13.88
CA GLU A 300 28.57 -10.89 -15.01
C GLU A 300 27.92 -11.76 -16.10
N ASP A 301 28.52 -12.93 -16.42
CA ASP A 301 28.00 -13.87 -17.41
C ASP A 301 26.65 -14.50 -17.02
N LEU A 302 26.47 -14.80 -15.73
CA LEU A 302 25.18 -15.24 -15.18
C LEU A 302 24.16 -14.11 -15.16
N TYR A 303 24.54 -12.89 -14.77
CA TYR A 303 23.64 -11.73 -14.78
C TYR A 303 23.03 -11.50 -16.17
N TYR A 304 23.84 -11.50 -17.24
CA TYR A 304 23.35 -11.34 -18.60
C TYR A 304 22.50 -12.52 -19.12
N ARG A 305 22.65 -13.74 -18.56
CA ARG A 305 21.81 -14.91 -18.89
C ARG A 305 20.50 -14.98 -18.10
N LEU A 306 20.43 -14.34 -16.93
CA LEU A 306 19.21 -14.19 -16.15
C LEU A 306 18.38 -12.98 -16.59
N ASN A 307 19.02 -11.84 -16.83
CA ASN A 307 18.35 -10.57 -17.15
C ASN A 307 18.03 -10.43 -18.65
N VAL A 308 17.36 -11.44 -19.23
CA VAL A 308 16.86 -11.39 -20.62
C VAL A 308 15.58 -10.57 -20.71
N ILE A 309 14.66 -10.75 -19.75
CA ILE A 309 13.45 -9.94 -19.61
C ILE A 309 13.29 -9.56 -18.13
N THR A 310 13.28 -8.27 -17.82
CA THR A 310 13.06 -7.76 -16.45
C THR A 310 11.58 -7.42 -16.22
N ILE A 311 11.01 -7.85 -15.10
CA ILE A 311 9.68 -7.41 -14.63
C ILE A 311 9.83 -6.79 -13.24
N THR A 312 9.62 -5.48 -13.13
CA THR A 312 9.66 -4.77 -11.84
C THR A 312 8.28 -4.79 -11.18
N VAL A 313 8.19 -5.38 -9.98
CA VAL A 313 6.95 -5.44 -9.18
C VAL A 313 6.83 -4.15 -8.35
N PRO A 314 5.75 -3.35 -8.51
CA PRO A 314 5.62 -2.08 -7.80
C PRO A 314 5.38 -2.28 -6.30
N PRO A 315 6.06 -1.51 -5.44
CA PRO A 315 5.85 -1.55 -3.99
C PRO A 315 4.48 -0.96 -3.63
N LEU A 316 3.91 -1.41 -2.51
CA LEU A 316 2.52 -1.15 -2.14
C LEU A 316 2.20 0.34 -2.02
N ARG A 317 3.16 1.14 -1.54
CA ARG A 317 3.12 2.62 -1.49
C ARG A 317 2.90 3.34 -2.83
N GLU A 318 3.23 2.70 -3.95
CA GLU A 318 3.08 3.21 -5.33
C GLU A 318 1.78 2.72 -5.99
N ARG A 319 1.09 1.77 -5.35
CA ARG A 319 -0.21 1.22 -5.76
C ARG A 319 -1.23 1.28 -4.62
N ARG A 320 -1.39 2.47 -4.02
CA ARG A 320 -2.26 2.66 -2.84
C ARG A 320 -3.72 2.27 -3.07
N GLU A 321 -4.20 2.43 -4.29
CA GLU A 321 -5.51 1.97 -4.77
C GLU A 321 -5.75 0.46 -4.51
N ASP A 322 -4.69 -0.34 -4.48
CA ASP A 322 -4.76 -1.79 -4.24
C ASP A 322 -4.82 -2.14 -2.75
N ILE A 323 -4.41 -1.24 -1.84
CA ILE A 323 -4.36 -1.51 -0.38
C ILE A 323 -5.74 -1.92 0.14
N ARG A 324 -6.78 -1.19 -0.26
CA ARG A 324 -8.17 -1.45 0.15
C ARG A 324 -8.67 -2.81 -0.31
N VAL A 325 -8.47 -3.12 -1.59
CA VAL A 325 -8.89 -4.40 -2.20
C VAL A 325 -8.14 -5.58 -1.57
N LEU A 326 -6.85 -5.42 -1.29
CA LEU A 326 -6.03 -6.41 -0.58
C LEU A 326 -6.50 -6.59 0.87
N ALA A 327 -6.75 -5.50 1.60
CA ALA A 327 -7.23 -5.55 2.99
C ALA A 327 -8.61 -6.24 3.10
N GLU A 328 -9.55 -5.89 2.20
CA GLU A 328 -10.87 -6.53 2.10
C GLU A 328 -10.77 -8.00 1.67
N HIS A 329 -9.80 -8.38 0.83
CA HIS A 329 -9.52 -9.79 0.51
C HIS A 329 -8.99 -10.56 1.72
N PHE A 330 -7.95 -10.05 2.39
CA PHE A 330 -7.37 -10.69 3.58
C PHE A 330 -8.38 -10.78 4.73
N LEU A 331 -9.22 -9.76 4.95
CA LEU A 331 -10.29 -9.81 5.94
C LEU A 331 -11.24 -10.97 5.65
N ARG A 332 -11.72 -11.12 4.40
CA ARG A 332 -12.58 -12.24 4.00
C ARG A 332 -11.90 -13.60 4.20
N LEU A 333 -10.63 -13.72 3.82
CA LEU A 333 -9.83 -14.94 3.95
C LEU A 333 -9.65 -15.36 5.42
N TYR A 334 -9.17 -14.44 6.27
CA TYR A 334 -8.86 -14.71 7.67
C TYR A 334 -10.11 -14.79 8.56
N ALA A 335 -11.18 -14.05 8.27
CA ALA A 335 -12.45 -14.17 8.98
C ALA A 335 -13.05 -15.57 8.78
N ALA A 336 -13.04 -16.08 7.54
CA ALA A 336 -13.44 -17.45 7.24
C ALA A 336 -12.55 -18.49 7.93
N LYS A 337 -11.21 -18.36 7.82
CA LYS A 337 -10.22 -19.25 8.49
C LYS A 337 -10.43 -19.35 10.00
N ASN A 338 -10.81 -18.25 10.65
CA ASN A 338 -11.02 -18.16 12.10
C ASN A 338 -12.51 -18.30 12.52
N ASN A 339 -13.42 -18.63 11.60
CA ASN A 339 -14.87 -18.72 11.83
C ASN A 339 -15.50 -17.45 12.46
N ARG A 340 -14.94 -16.26 12.21
CA ARG A 340 -15.46 -14.99 12.71
C ARG A 340 -16.36 -14.33 11.66
N ARG A 341 -17.40 -13.63 12.12
CA ARG A 341 -18.19 -12.71 11.28
C ARG A 341 -17.63 -11.31 11.46
N LEU A 342 -17.00 -10.79 10.42
CA LEU A 342 -16.54 -9.42 10.32
C LEU A 342 -17.12 -8.82 9.04
N ASP A 343 -17.79 -7.69 9.15
CA ASP A 343 -18.52 -7.02 8.08
C ASP A 343 -17.59 -6.10 7.26
N GLY A 344 -16.41 -5.76 7.80
CA GLY A 344 -15.43 -4.90 7.16
C GLY A 344 -14.52 -4.16 8.15
N PHE A 345 -14.12 -2.95 7.76
CA PHE A 345 -13.28 -2.03 8.52
C PHE A 345 -14.04 -0.74 8.84
N THR A 346 -13.61 0.01 9.85
CA THR A 346 -14.04 1.41 10.00
C THR A 346 -13.39 2.30 8.92
N ASP A 347 -14.05 3.39 8.56
CA ASP A 347 -13.53 4.38 7.62
C ASP A 347 -12.18 4.97 8.07
N ASP A 348 -11.97 5.12 9.38
CA ASP A 348 -10.70 5.57 9.95
C ASP A 348 -9.62 4.50 9.86
N ALA A 349 -9.93 3.22 10.11
CA ALA A 349 -9.01 2.12 9.85
C ALA A 349 -8.61 2.03 8.37
N LEU A 350 -9.53 2.27 7.42
CA LEU A 350 -9.21 2.28 5.99
C LEU A 350 -8.34 3.47 5.59
N ARG A 351 -8.67 4.69 6.04
CA ARG A 351 -7.80 5.88 5.90
C ARG A 351 -6.40 5.62 6.46
N ARG A 352 -6.30 4.87 7.58
CA ARG A 352 -5.05 4.50 8.23
C ARG A 352 -4.17 3.62 7.34
N LEU A 353 -4.77 2.55 6.80
CA LEU A 353 -4.10 1.57 5.95
C LEU A 353 -3.68 2.19 4.61
N GLU A 354 -4.56 2.98 3.97
CA GLU A 354 -4.26 3.70 2.71
C GLU A 354 -3.18 4.80 2.90
N GLY A 355 -3.03 5.32 4.12
CA GLY A 355 -2.05 6.34 4.48
C GLY A 355 -0.66 5.82 4.88
N TYR A 356 -0.51 4.53 5.20
CA TYR A 356 0.75 3.95 5.67
C TYR A 356 1.77 3.70 4.53
N SER A 357 3.05 3.58 4.88
CA SER A 357 4.17 3.46 3.93
C SER A 357 4.48 2.02 3.49
N TRP A 358 4.01 1.02 4.24
CA TRP A 358 4.15 -0.41 3.96
C TRP A 358 5.57 -0.87 3.58
N PRO A 359 6.58 -0.71 4.47
CA PRO A 359 7.95 -1.17 4.21
C PRO A 359 8.09 -2.68 3.96
N GLY A 360 7.21 -3.51 4.53
CA GLY A 360 7.11 -4.95 4.25
C GLY A 360 6.04 -5.31 3.20
N ASN A 361 5.51 -4.30 2.51
CA ASN A 361 4.59 -4.41 1.38
C ASN A 361 3.34 -5.29 1.69
N VAL A 362 2.97 -6.22 0.81
CA VAL A 362 1.73 -7.00 0.91
C VAL A 362 1.80 -8.02 2.06
N ARG A 363 2.97 -8.61 2.34
CA ARG A 363 3.17 -9.53 3.48
C ARG A 363 3.01 -8.83 4.84
N GLU A 364 3.37 -7.55 4.93
CA GLU A 364 3.11 -6.75 6.14
C GLU A 364 1.61 -6.46 6.29
N LEU A 365 0.92 -6.06 5.20
CA LEU A 365 -0.53 -5.89 5.20
C LEU A 365 -1.26 -7.19 5.58
N GLU A 366 -0.90 -8.31 4.98
CA GLU A 366 -1.42 -9.66 5.28
C GLU A 366 -1.33 -9.99 6.78
N ASN A 367 -0.12 -9.86 7.37
CA ASN A 367 0.12 -10.07 8.80
C ASN A 367 -0.70 -9.11 9.70
N VAL A 368 -0.83 -7.84 9.30
CA VAL A 368 -1.59 -6.82 10.04
C VAL A 368 -3.08 -7.14 10.02
N ILE A 369 -3.63 -7.58 8.87
CA ILE A 369 -5.04 -7.96 8.78
C ILE A 369 -5.31 -9.30 9.51
N GLU A 370 -4.44 -10.31 9.42
CA GLU A 370 -4.61 -11.55 10.21
C GLU A 370 -4.63 -11.24 11.72
N ARG A 371 -3.70 -10.40 12.20
CA ARG A 371 -3.68 -9.93 13.60
C ARG A 371 -4.94 -9.15 13.97
N GLY A 372 -5.39 -8.22 13.12
CA GLY A 372 -6.62 -7.45 13.33
C GLY A 372 -7.86 -8.34 13.43
N VAL A 373 -8.00 -9.32 12.53
CA VAL A 373 -9.09 -10.31 12.54
C VAL A 373 -9.09 -11.15 13.82
N VAL A 374 -7.92 -11.47 14.39
CA VAL A 374 -7.83 -12.20 15.67
C VAL A 374 -8.17 -11.31 16.86
N LEU A 375 -7.73 -10.05 16.88
CA LEU A 375 -7.91 -9.14 18.02
C LEU A 375 -9.27 -8.42 18.05
N ALA A 376 -9.94 -8.27 16.90
CA ALA A 376 -11.18 -7.51 16.72
C ALA A 376 -12.26 -7.85 17.77
N ARG A 377 -12.86 -6.82 18.35
CA ARG A 377 -13.90 -6.98 19.40
C ARG A 377 -15.32 -6.71 18.90
N ALA A 378 -15.46 -5.92 17.84
CA ALA A 378 -16.72 -5.65 17.14
C ALA A 378 -16.82 -6.48 15.84
N SER A 379 -17.89 -6.28 15.06
CA SER A 379 -17.98 -6.85 13.70
C SER A 379 -17.23 -6.03 12.65
N LEU A 380 -16.74 -4.83 12.99
CA LEU A 380 -15.82 -4.05 12.17
C LEU A 380 -14.44 -4.02 12.86
N ILE A 381 -13.37 -4.11 12.06
CA ILE A 381 -12.00 -3.85 12.53
C ILE A 381 -11.80 -2.32 12.63
N ASP A 382 -11.42 -1.84 13.81
CA ASP A 382 -11.18 -0.42 14.07
C ASP A 382 -9.69 -0.11 14.33
N LEU A 383 -9.33 1.18 14.43
CA LEU A 383 -7.97 1.65 14.75
C LEU A 383 -7.36 0.96 15.99
N ALA A 384 -8.18 0.65 17.00
CA ALA A 384 -7.75 0.01 18.24
C ALA A 384 -7.37 -1.48 18.09
N ASP A 385 -7.75 -2.12 16.98
CA ASP A 385 -7.40 -3.51 16.66
C ASP A 385 -6.11 -3.63 15.82
N LEU A 386 -5.61 -2.49 15.31
CA LEU A 386 -4.38 -2.39 14.50
C LEU A 386 -3.12 -2.17 15.38
N PRO A 387 -1.91 -2.55 14.92
CA PRO A 387 -0.66 -2.29 15.63
C PRO A 387 -0.36 -0.79 15.82
N GLU A 388 0.36 -0.43 16.88
CA GLU A 388 0.68 0.98 17.20
C GLU A 388 1.51 1.68 16.11
N GLU A 389 2.32 0.97 15.32
CA GLU A 389 3.04 1.56 14.19
C GLU A 389 2.09 2.07 13.10
N ILE A 390 0.90 1.49 13.00
CA ILE A 390 -0.11 1.83 11.98
C ILE A 390 -1.19 2.73 12.60
N ALA A 391 -1.71 2.38 13.77
CA ALA A 391 -2.66 3.21 14.51
C ALA A 391 -2.06 4.58 14.91
N GLY A 392 -0.82 4.58 15.40
CA GLY A 392 -0.14 5.72 16.01
C GLY A 392 0.88 6.48 15.14
N ALA A 393 1.22 6.01 13.93
CA ALA A 393 2.03 6.81 13.00
C ALA A 393 1.39 8.18 12.80
N THR A 394 2.11 9.30 12.93
CA THR A 394 1.53 10.59 12.56
C THR A 394 1.16 10.53 11.06
N PRO A 395 -0.11 10.76 10.66
CA PRO A 395 -0.39 11.04 9.26
C PRO A 395 0.50 12.23 8.88
N LEU A 396 1.28 12.15 7.82
CA LEU A 396 1.96 13.34 7.30
C LEU A 396 0.86 14.35 6.98
N PRO A 397 0.74 15.48 7.71
CA PRO A 397 -0.34 16.44 7.46
C PRO A 397 -0.25 16.92 6.01
N GLU A 398 -1.39 17.18 5.38
CA GLU A 398 -1.40 17.63 3.99
C GLU A 398 -0.52 18.87 3.81
N GLY A 399 0.61 18.69 3.08
CA GLY A 399 1.64 19.72 2.92
C GLY A 399 2.99 19.43 3.59
N VAL A 400 3.14 18.40 4.42
CA VAL A 400 4.43 18.06 5.06
C VAL A 400 5.28 17.15 4.17
N LEU A 401 6.42 17.70 3.71
CA LEU A 401 7.42 16.99 2.91
C LEU A 401 8.47 16.31 3.82
N SER A 402 8.46 14.98 3.92
CA SER A 402 9.52 14.24 4.61
C SER A 402 10.80 14.18 3.79
N VAL A 403 11.93 14.60 4.36
CA VAL A 403 13.26 14.62 3.73
C VAL A 403 14.23 13.77 4.57
N ARG A 404 15.03 12.90 3.92
CA ARG A 404 16.06 12.13 4.63
C ARG A 404 17.25 13.04 4.95
N ILE A 405 17.78 12.92 6.17
CA ILE A 405 19.01 13.63 6.55
C ILE A 405 20.14 13.16 5.60
N GLY A 406 20.83 14.10 4.97
CA GLY A 406 21.84 13.83 3.94
C GLY A 406 21.37 13.98 2.49
N THR A 407 20.07 14.20 2.21
CA THR A 407 19.61 14.50 0.84
C THR A 407 20.22 15.82 0.32
N PRO A 408 20.75 15.89 -0.92
CA PRO A 408 21.32 17.12 -1.48
C PRO A 408 20.31 18.26 -1.57
N LEU A 409 20.71 19.48 -1.18
CA LEU A 409 19.80 20.62 -1.06
C LEU A 409 19.02 20.93 -2.36
N ALA A 410 19.64 20.80 -3.53
CA ALA A 410 18.98 21.02 -4.82
C ALA A 410 17.82 20.03 -5.08
N GLU A 411 17.95 18.79 -4.61
CA GLU A 411 16.91 17.77 -4.71
C GLU A 411 15.75 18.07 -3.73
N VAL A 412 16.08 18.61 -2.55
CA VAL A 412 15.08 19.11 -1.59
C VAL A 412 14.31 20.30 -2.17
N GLU A 413 15.00 21.27 -2.77
CA GLU A 413 14.39 22.42 -3.44
C GLU A 413 13.45 21.98 -4.58
N GLN A 414 13.84 21.00 -5.41
CA GLN A 414 12.97 20.46 -6.46
C GLN A 414 11.74 19.74 -5.88
N ARG A 415 11.91 18.83 -4.93
CA ARG A 415 10.80 18.07 -4.32
C ARG A 415 9.78 19.00 -3.65
N LEU A 416 10.24 20.07 -3.00
CA LEU A 416 9.40 21.09 -2.37
C LEU A 416 8.63 21.94 -3.41
N LEU A 417 9.28 22.29 -4.52
CA LEU A 417 8.66 22.99 -5.64
C LEU A 417 7.52 22.17 -6.27
N GLU A 418 7.77 20.90 -6.56
CA GLU A 418 6.79 20.00 -7.16
C GLU A 418 5.59 19.73 -6.23
N ALA A 419 5.83 19.50 -4.94
CA ALA A 419 4.77 19.34 -3.95
C ALA A 419 3.87 20.58 -3.89
N THR A 420 4.45 21.79 -3.87
CA THR A 420 3.69 23.04 -3.80
C THR A 420 2.94 23.35 -5.10
N LEU A 421 3.51 23.00 -6.26
CA LEU A 421 2.79 23.08 -7.55
C LEU A 421 1.56 22.16 -7.56
N ARG A 422 1.67 20.94 -7.05
CA ARG A 422 0.53 20.01 -6.94
C ARG A 422 -0.54 20.54 -5.99
N ALA A 423 -0.15 20.98 -4.78
CA ALA A 423 -1.06 21.55 -3.78
C ALA A 423 -1.82 22.80 -4.28
N THR A 424 -1.18 23.65 -5.08
CA THR A 424 -1.79 24.86 -5.66
C THR A 424 -2.51 24.63 -7.00
N LYS A 425 -2.75 23.38 -7.40
CA LYS A 425 -3.36 23.01 -8.69
C LYS A 425 -2.64 23.66 -9.88
N ASN A 426 -1.31 23.59 -9.86
CA ASN A 426 -0.37 24.12 -10.85
C ASN A 426 -0.35 25.66 -11.00
N ASN A 427 -0.91 26.40 -10.02
CA ASN A 427 -0.88 27.86 -10.02
C ASN A 427 0.51 28.38 -9.60
N LYS A 428 1.36 28.64 -10.61
CA LYS A 428 2.74 29.14 -10.46
C LYS A 428 2.84 30.42 -9.62
N THR A 429 1.85 31.31 -9.70
CA THR A 429 1.83 32.59 -8.96
C THR A 429 1.57 32.37 -7.46
N LEU A 430 0.62 31.49 -7.13
CA LEU A 430 0.39 31.07 -5.73
C LEU A 430 1.57 30.26 -5.18
N THR A 431 2.12 29.34 -5.97
CA THR A 431 3.33 28.57 -5.60
C THR A 431 4.50 29.49 -5.23
N ALA A 432 4.80 30.46 -6.09
CA ALA A 432 5.89 31.41 -5.83
C ALA A 432 5.65 32.25 -4.57
N LYS A 433 4.39 32.63 -4.28
CA LYS A 433 4.03 33.35 -3.06
C LYS A 433 4.19 32.48 -1.80
N LEU A 434 3.77 31.20 -1.84
CA LEU A 434 3.88 30.27 -0.71
C LEU A 434 5.34 29.89 -0.40
N LEU A 435 6.17 29.71 -1.42
CA LEU A 435 7.60 29.41 -1.28
C LEU A 435 8.48 30.65 -1.03
N GLY A 436 7.90 31.83 -0.78
CA GLY A 436 8.63 33.07 -0.54
C GLY A 436 9.42 33.60 -1.75
N MET A 437 9.26 33.00 -2.93
CA MET A 437 9.93 33.37 -4.18
C MET A 437 9.26 34.59 -4.83
N GLY A 438 9.36 35.74 -4.16
CA GLY A 438 8.92 37.02 -4.71
C GLY A 438 9.66 37.39 -6.01
N ARG A 439 9.03 38.18 -6.88
CA ARG A 439 9.61 38.66 -8.15
C ARG A 439 10.73 39.70 -7.97
N ARG A 440 11.80 39.34 -7.25
CA ARG A 440 13.11 40.04 -7.16
C ARG A 440 14.11 39.16 -6.39
N SER A 441 14.68 38.15 -7.05
CA SER A 441 15.88 37.43 -6.58
C SER A 441 17.05 37.61 -7.55
N GLY A 442 17.35 38.86 -7.87
CA GLY A 442 18.67 39.26 -8.36
C GLY A 442 19.47 39.84 -7.19
N GLY A 443 20.57 39.19 -6.82
CA GLY A 443 21.49 39.63 -5.76
C GLY A 443 21.30 38.96 -4.38
N GLY A 444 22.35 38.29 -3.91
CA GLY A 444 22.61 38.15 -2.47
C GLY A 444 21.85 37.07 -1.67
N ARG A 445 21.88 35.79 -2.07
CA ARG A 445 21.68 34.71 -1.08
C ARG A 445 22.79 34.83 -0.01
N ARG A 446 22.43 35.14 1.23
CA ARG A 446 23.38 35.30 2.35
C ARG A 446 24.23 34.03 2.51
N ARG A 447 25.55 34.19 2.71
CA ARG A 447 26.44 33.06 3.04
C ARG A 447 25.99 32.41 4.35
N PRO A 448 26.05 31.07 4.49
CA PRO A 448 25.82 30.42 5.78
C PRO A 448 26.92 30.85 6.77
N ARG A 449 26.56 30.97 8.06
CA ARG A 449 27.56 31.09 9.14
C ARG A 449 28.30 29.76 9.25
N SER A 450 29.62 29.82 9.35
CA SER A 450 30.48 28.65 9.56
C SER A 450 30.26 28.08 10.97
N VAL A 451 29.82 26.83 11.06
CA VAL A 451 29.98 26.03 12.28
C VAL A 451 31.45 25.60 12.33
N VAL A 452 32.13 25.90 13.43
CA VAL A 452 33.55 25.54 13.61
C VAL A 452 33.63 24.10 14.09
N ALA A 453 34.14 23.21 13.24
CA ALA A 453 34.50 21.85 13.62
C ALA A 453 35.97 21.83 14.08
N GLY A 454 36.22 21.40 15.32
CA GLY A 454 37.58 21.11 15.78
C GLY A 454 38.16 19.87 15.09
N HIS A 455 39.49 19.79 15.03
CA HIS A 455 40.23 18.60 14.60
C HIS A 455 41.38 18.31 15.58
N PRO A 456 41.60 17.04 15.97
CA PRO A 456 42.89 16.59 16.45
C PRO A 456 43.90 16.45 15.27
N PRO A 457 45.23 16.39 15.54
CA PRO A 457 46.25 16.58 14.49
C PRO A 457 46.81 15.29 13.88
N GLY A 458 47.41 15.43 12.69
CA GLY A 458 48.08 14.37 11.91
C GLY A 458 47.23 13.83 10.76
N ASP A 459 47.75 13.54 9.56
CA ASP A 459 49.13 13.65 9.05
C ASP A 459 49.13 14.06 7.56
N GLN A 460 50.30 14.33 6.98
CA GLN A 460 50.48 14.90 5.64
C GLN A 460 50.34 13.88 4.50
N ARG A 461 49.71 14.29 3.38
CA ARG A 461 50.34 14.34 2.04
C ARG A 461 49.43 14.90 0.95
N LEU A 462 50.05 15.69 0.06
CA LEU A 462 49.87 15.81 -1.40
C LEU A 462 48.57 15.19 -2.01
N GLY A 463 47.72 15.90 -2.77
CA GLY A 463 47.87 17.22 -3.41
C GLY A 463 48.01 17.11 -4.93
N ALA A 464 46.87 17.11 -5.64
CA ALA A 464 46.79 17.24 -7.10
C ALA A 464 45.45 17.86 -7.53
N ALA A 465 45.46 18.61 -8.64
CA ALA A 465 44.28 19.20 -9.29
C ALA A 465 43.65 18.18 -10.29
N SER A 466 42.52 18.38 -10.98
CA SER A 466 42.00 19.61 -11.59
C SER A 466 40.48 19.61 -11.79
N ALA A 467 39.91 20.78 -12.05
CA ALA A 467 38.49 20.97 -12.32
C ALA A 467 38.09 20.80 -13.80
N ARG A 468 36.81 20.46 -13.99
CA ARG A 468 35.92 20.69 -15.14
C ARG A 468 36.50 21.38 -16.38
N LEU A 469 36.15 20.84 -17.56
CA LEU A 469 35.87 21.64 -18.75
C LEU A 469 34.37 21.67 -19.04
N LEU A 470 33.87 22.86 -19.36
CA LEU A 470 32.51 23.12 -19.84
C LEU A 470 32.66 24.13 -20.97
N SER A 471 32.49 23.70 -22.21
CA SER A 471 32.75 24.52 -23.41
C SER A 471 31.46 24.96 -24.08
N VAL A 472 31.31 26.27 -24.25
CA VAL A 472 30.22 26.90 -25.01
C VAL A 472 30.79 27.36 -26.36
N THR A 473 30.12 27.03 -27.46
CA THR A 473 30.46 27.58 -28.79
C THR A 473 29.92 28.99 -28.96
N LEU A 474 30.80 29.94 -29.27
CA LEU A 474 30.49 31.34 -29.58
C LEU A 474 31.37 31.82 -30.74
N SER A 475 30.80 32.65 -31.63
CA SER A 475 31.54 33.49 -32.57
C SER A 475 30.62 34.47 -33.32
N PRO A 476 31.14 35.55 -33.93
CA PRO A 476 32.55 35.96 -33.96
C PRO A 476 32.82 37.44 -33.56
N THR A 477 33.90 37.68 -32.82
CA THR A 477 34.82 38.80 -33.13
C THR A 477 36.23 38.59 -32.57
N PHE A 478 37.17 38.33 -33.48
CA PHE A 478 38.59 38.74 -33.48
C PHE A 478 39.58 38.40 -32.33
N ARG A 479 40.67 37.74 -32.74
CA ARG A 479 42.11 37.92 -32.36
C ARG A 479 42.46 37.98 -30.84
N SER A 480 43.04 36.95 -30.22
CA SER A 480 44.34 36.26 -30.41
C SER A 480 45.50 36.79 -29.55
N PHE A 481 46.40 35.89 -29.11
CA PHE A 481 47.65 36.09 -28.32
C PHE A 481 47.56 36.26 -26.79
N SER A 482 47.63 35.12 -26.09
CA SER A 482 48.76 34.62 -25.25
C SER A 482 49.44 35.47 -24.13
N VAL A 483 50.06 34.73 -23.19
CA VAL A 483 51.12 35.10 -22.20
C VAL A 483 50.72 35.54 -20.76
N ALA A 484 50.65 34.54 -19.87
CA ALA A 484 51.38 34.36 -18.59
C ALA A 484 51.42 35.38 -17.41
N ALA A 485 51.65 34.78 -16.22
CA ALA A 485 52.38 35.26 -15.03
C ALA A 485 51.61 35.87 -13.81
N SER A 486 52.22 35.62 -12.63
CA SER A 486 51.83 36.00 -11.24
C SER A 486 52.85 37.05 -10.70
N PRO A 487 53.09 37.28 -9.38
CA PRO A 487 52.37 36.96 -8.11
C PRO A 487 52.33 38.17 -7.10
N LEU A 488 52.14 37.89 -5.78
CA LEU A 488 52.68 38.57 -4.57
C LEU A 488 51.80 39.52 -3.69
N ASN A 489 51.96 39.32 -2.36
CA ASN A 489 52.04 40.29 -1.23
C ASN A 489 50.80 41.14 -0.79
N GLU A 490 50.63 41.67 0.45
CA GLU A 490 51.22 41.47 1.81
C GLU A 490 50.39 42.17 2.96
N TRP A 491 50.55 41.69 4.23
CA TRP A 491 50.62 42.42 5.54
C TRP A 491 49.42 43.11 6.31
N VAL A 492 49.53 43.01 7.66
CA VAL A 492 49.20 43.97 8.77
C VAL A 492 47.77 44.20 9.35
N CYS A 493 47.58 43.76 10.62
CA CYS A 493 47.24 44.46 11.92
C CYS A 493 46.56 45.86 11.98
N PRO A 494 46.06 46.36 13.17
CA PRO A 494 45.61 45.73 14.45
C PRO A 494 44.36 46.41 15.15
N SER A 495 44.15 46.13 16.46
CA SER A 495 43.61 47.02 17.55
C SER A 495 42.20 46.80 18.18
N SER A 496 42.00 47.36 19.39
CA SER A 496 40.87 47.30 20.37
C SER A 496 40.81 48.66 21.15
N PRO A 497 40.13 48.93 22.32
CA PRO A 497 39.25 48.15 23.24
C PRO A 497 38.03 48.95 23.85
N ARG A 498 37.50 48.54 25.05
CA ARG A 498 36.64 49.25 26.06
C ARG A 498 35.08 49.26 25.89
N SER A 499 34.21 49.44 26.92
CA SER A 499 34.21 49.13 28.40
C SER A 499 32.86 49.51 29.12
N VAL A 500 32.57 48.96 30.32
CA VAL A 500 31.49 49.31 31.33
C VAL A 500 30.00 49.17 30.89
N THR A 501 28.96 48.97 31.75
CA THR A 501 28.72 49.06 33.23
C THR A 501 27.72 47.99 33.77
N MET A 502 27.61 47.88 35.11
CA MET A 502 26.55 47.19 35.93
C MET A 502 26.07 48.19 37.03
N PRO A 503 25.17 47.92 38.05
CA PRO A 503 24.60 46.66 38.56
C PRO A 503 23.06 46.69 38.91
N PHE A 504 22.51 45.61 39.49
CA PHE A 504 21.62 45.64 40.68
C PHE A 504 21.44 44.23 41.34
N LEU A 505 21.03 44.17 42.61
CA LEU A 505 20.77 42.94 43.42
C LEU A 505 19.24 42.69 43.57
N ALA A 506 18.68 41.63 44.21
CA ALA A 506 19.23 40.66 45.17
C ALA A 506 18.45 39.32 45.28
N SER A 507 19.10 38.35 45.95
CA SER A 507 18.57 37.28 46.82
C SER A 507 17.24 36.55 46.52
N MET A 508 17.33 35.23 46.28
CA MET A 508 17.17 34.24 47.36
C MET A 508 17.83 32.89 47.04
N LEU A 509 18.18 32.11 48.07
CA LEU A 509 18.89 30.82 48.03
C LEU A 509 18.37 29.94 49.21
N VAL A 510 18.91 28.71 49.40
CA VAL A 510 18.54 27.70 50.45
C VAL A 510 17.26 26.93 50.10
N THR A 511 17.17 25.59 50.03
CA THR A 511 18.10 24.42 50.06
C THR A 511 17.44 23.26 49.24
N VAL A 512 17.81 21.96 49.16
CA VAL A 512 18.68 21.02 49.94
C VAL A 512 19.43 20.07 48.95
N PRO A 513 20.02 18.87 49.23
CA PRO A 513 21.23 18.44 48.52
C PRO A 513 21.15 17.14 47.67
N SER A 514 22.24 16.89 46.95
CA SER A 514 22.82 15.58 46.59
C SER A 514 21.94 14.53 45.89
N ILE A 515 22.08 14.46 44.56
CA ILE A 515 22.51 13.28 43.77
C ILE A 515 22.86 13.82 42.37
N PHE A 516 24.15 14.01 42.08
CA PHE A 516 24.74 14.05 40.73
C PHE A 516 26.26 14.19 40.86
N SER A 517 26.99 13.14 40.51
CA SER A 517 28.44 13.19 40.26
C SER A 517 28.64 12.92 38.77
N GLY A 518 29.30 13.84 38.05
CA GLY A 518 29.48 13.72 36.60
C GLY A 518 28.48 14.50 35.74
N ALA A 519 28.22 15.77 36.06
CA ALA A 519 27.68 16.75 35.12
C ALA A 519 28.70 17.88 34.93
N ALA A 520 29.02 18.22 33.68
CA ALA A 520 29.91 19.32 33.34
C ALA A 520 29.10 20.48 32.74
N GLU A 521 29.03 21.61 33.43
CA GLU A 521 28.35 22.80 32.90
C GLU A 521 29.17 23.43 31.76
N LEU A 522 28.57 23.49 30.57
CA LEU A 522 29.10 24.23 29.42
C LEU A 522 28.25 25.47 29.13
N GLY A 523 28.52 26.54 29.90
CA GLY A 523 28.29 27.95 29.55
C GLY A 523 26.88 28.39 29.15
N THR A 524 26.26 29.24 29.96
CA THR A 524 24.99 29.91 29.63
C THR A 524 25.08 30.73 28.33
N ALA A 525 24.33 30.33 27.30
CA ALA A 525 24.03 31.18 26.15
C ALA A 525 23.02 32.27 26.52
N ALA A 526 23.06 33.41 25.84
CA ALA A 526 22.36 34.63 26.24
C ALA A 526 20.81 34.61 26.13
N ASP A 527 20.22 33.53 25.60
CA ASP A 527 18.78 33.38 25.33
C ASP A 527 18.15 32.17 26.04
N GLY A 528 18.34 32.07 27.37
CA GLY A 528 17.42 31.32 28.26
C GLY A 528 17.31 29.79 28.12
N VAL A 529 18.18 29.12 27.34
CA VAL A 529 18.14 27.65 27.15
C VAL A 529 19.28 26.97 27.91
N SER A 530 18.92 26.09 28.86
CA SER A 530 19.83 25.17 29.52
C SER A 530 19.86 23.82 28.79
N VAL A 531 21.04 23.30 28.47
CA VAL A 531 21.22 22.01 27.78
C VAL A 531 21.85 21.01 28.75
N PHE A 532 21.21 19.85 28.91
CA PHE A 532 21.73 18.72 29.67
C PHE A 532 21.95 17.51 28.75
N VAL A 533 23.08 16.82 28.94
CA VAL A 533 23.42 15.58 28.23
C VAL A 533 23.61 14.49 29.27
N CYS A 534 22.87 13.38 29.14
CA CYS A 534 23.07 12.18 29.95
C CYS A 534 23.68 11.08 29.07
N ALA A 535 24.70 10.40 29.57
CA ALA A 535 25.35 9.28 28.91
C ALA A 535 25.30 8.03 29.82
N GLY A 536 24.78 6.92 29.31
CA GLY A 536 24.66 5.65 30.02
C GLY A 536 23.25 5.06 29.99
N ALA A 537 23.15 3.74 29.88
CA ALA A 537 21.88 3.03 29.70
C ALA A 537 21.25 2.60 31.05
N CYS A 538 20.07 3.15 31.37
CA CYS A 538 19.15 2.64 32.40
C CYS A 538 17.71 3.15 32.16
N PRO A 539 16.67 2.56 32.80
CA PRO A 539 15.30 2.59 32.28
C PRO A 539 14.48 3.88 32.54
N LEU A 540 13.42 4.04 31.76
CA LEU A 540 12.59 5.24 31.54
C LEU A 540 11.89 5.92 32.75
N GLN A 541 11.98 5.39 33.97
CA GLN A 541 11.21 5.94 35.11
C GLN A 541 11.53 7.38 35.55
N PRO A 542 12.76 7.93 35.43
CA PRO A 542 13.04 9.31 35.88
C PRO A 542 12.28 10.41 35.12
N ILE A 543 11.88 10.15 33.87
CA ILE A 543 11.41 11.17 32.91
C ILE A 543 10.08 11.81 33.32
N VAL A 544 9.23 11.07 34.06
CA VAL A 544 7.90 11.53 34.51
C VAL A 544 7.99 12.48 35.71
N ALA A 545 9.07 12.45 36.49
CA ALA A 545 9.22 13.30 37.68
C ALA A 545 9.47 14.77 37.29
N ALA A 546 10.34 15.01 36.30
CA ALA A 546 10.71 16.36 35.85
C ALA A 546 9.51 17.15 35.27
N THR A 547 8.57 16.46 34.62
CA THR A 547 7.41 17.10 33.98
C THR A 547 6.38 17.65 34.97
N ARG A 548 6.38 17.22 36.24
CA ARG A 548 5.42 17.67 37.27
C ARG A 548 5.86 18.91 38.07
N ALA A 549 7.11 19.34 37.96
CA ALA A 549 7.61 20.52 38.68
C ALA A 549 7.49 21.83 37.89
N ALA A 550 7.32 21.77 36.56
CA ALA A 550 7.44 22.90 35.64
C ALA A 550 6.08 23.48 35.18
N THR A 551 5.17 23.79 36.12
CA THR A 551 3.83 24.33 35.81
C THR A 551 3.55 25.73 36.37
N THR A 552 4.53 26.65 36.31
CA THR A 552 4.31 28.10 36.42
C THR A 552 5.34 28.89 35.62
N ALA A 553 4.87 29.76 34.72
CA ALA A 553 5.59 30.80 33.97
C ALA A 553 6.71 30.37 32.99
N ASN A 554 6.55 30.79 31.72
CA ASN A 554 7.43 30.62 30.55
C ASN A 554 7.71 29.18 30.02
N PRO A 555 7.60 28.94 28.70
CA PRO A 555 7.97 27.67 28.09
C PRO A 555 9.48 27.61 27.80
N ILE A 556 10.21 26.78 28.57
CA ILE A 556 11.61 26.46 28.27
C ILE A 556 11.65 25.29 27.28
N HIS A 557 12.23 25.50 26.10
CA HIS A 557 12.44 24.44 25.11
C HIS A 557 13.64 23.57 25.50
N VAL A 558 13.37 22.42 26.14
CA VAL A 558 14.41 21.42 26.48
C VAL A 558 14.65 20.49 25.29
N LEU A 559 15.87 20.51 24.76
CA LEU A 559 16.30 19.63 23.66
C LEU A 559 17.03 18.39 24.23
N PHE A 560 16.39 17.23 24.19
CA PHE A 560 17.03 15.96 24.54
C PHE A 560 17.77 15.38 23.34
N ILE A 561 19.08 15.18 23.49
CA ILE A 561 19.92 14.43 22.53
C ILE A 561 20.24 13.08 23.16
N VAL A 562 19.62 12.02 22.65
CA VAL A 562 20.01 10.64 22.93
C VAL A 562 21.08 10.26 21.90
N ALA A 563 22.29 9.98 22.37
CA ALA A 563 23.34 9.39 21.55
C ALA A 563 23.18 7.86 21.52
N SER A 564 23.33 7.28 20.34
CA SER A 564 23.40 5.83 20.09
C SER A 564 24.85 5.34 20.05
#